data_AF-A0A6I9YZ45-F1
#
_entry.id   AF-A0A6I9YZ45-F1
#
_cell.length_a   1.000
_cell.length_b   1.000
_cell.length_c   1.000
_cell.angle_alpha   90.00
_cell.angle_beta   90.00
_cell.angle_gamma   90.00
#
_symmetry.space_group_name_H-M   'P 1'
#
loop_
_entity.id
_entity.type
_entity.pdbx_description
1 polymer ?
#
loop_
_entity_poly.entity_id
_entity_poly.type
_entity_poly.pdbx_seq_one_letter_code
_entity_poly.pdbx_strand_id
1 'polypeptide(L)'
;MDQNGSSQNQPGEQVIYKVEVTTGQGLLTGTFDLISIVLVGTNGESPKTYLNQFGMTCCQGSLDRPDVGLQLPEFPVKPVLPGAALPDLLHHNESGYTGLSLASDWQRGLCFLPPGLFEAKMKGFLYKPYSWEKLEDIRKIFWFYHTPVSEFVFKHWKDDAFFGYQFLNGINPIKIQKCTDIPDNFPVTQEMVAPTLGRSTTLQEELKKGTIYLVNYKILEDIPTILLNNKQQYIAAPLCLLHQKASGEVLPLAIQLSQHPGPQSPIFLPTDEEWLWTLAKTWVRNSEFHTHEVIAHLLRGHLMSEIFSVATLRTLPMCHPVYKLLIPHLRYSIHINVLARTFLISQGGTFDKAIATGRRGLAVLLRKATDDLTYTQLCLPDDIEARGVGDLLHYYYRDDGLKIWEAIKR
;
A
#
# COMPACT_ATOMS: atom_id res chain seq x y z
N MET A 1 18.36 43.91 -52.36
CA MET A 1 19.35 44.44 -51.41
C MET A 1 19.15 43.67 -50.12
N ASP A 2 19.93 42.62 -49.97
CA ASP A 2 20.04 41.83 -48.75
C ASP A 2 20.59 42.71 -47.62
N GLN A 3 19.94 42.69 -46.46
CA GLN A 3 20.57 43.05 -45.19
C GLN A 3 20.47 41.85 -44.25
N ASN A 4 21.23 40.81 -44.57
CA ASN A 4 21.70 39.82 -43.60
C ASN A 4 22.68 40.54 -42.66
N GLY A 5 22.16 41.13 -41.59
CA GLY A 5 22.96 41.60 -40.46
C GLY A 5 23.38 40.41 -39.60
N SER A 6 24.41 39.67 -40.01
CA SER A 6 25.12 38.76 -39.13
C SER A 6 25.89 39.58 -38.09
N SER A 7 25.38 39.72 -36.87
CA SER A 7 26.19 40.22 -35.76
C SER A 7 27.21 39.14 -35.41
N GLN A 8 28.41 39.27 -35.96
CA GLN A 8 29.58 38.54 -35.47
C GLN A 8 29.90 39.10 -34.08
N ASN A 9 29.78 38.27 -33.03
CA ASN A 9 30.27 38.61 -31.70
C ASN A 9 31.77 38.93 -31.79
N GLN A 10 32.21 39.98 -31.09
CA GLN A 10 33.62 40.38 -31.07
C GLN A 10 34.48 39.30 -30.38
N PRO A 11 35.76 39.12 -30.78
CA PRO A 11 36.68 38.22 -30.09
C PRO A 11 36.90 38.70 -28.65
N GLY A 12 36.54 37.88 -27.66
CA GLY A 12 36.79 38.17 -26.24
C GLY A 12 35.60 38.70 -25.42
N GLU A 13 34.38 38.67 -25.95
CA GLU A 13 33.20 39.11 -25.19
C GLU A 13 32.85 38.10 -24.07
N GLN A 14 32.96 38.54 -22.82
CA GLN A 14 32.64 37.74 -21.64
C GLN A 14 31.13 37.58 -21.52
N VAL A 15 30.63 36.34 -21.59
CA VAL A 15 29.21 36.04 -21.40
C VAL A 15 28.97 35.77 -19.92
N ILE A 16 28.11 36.57 -19.29
CA ILE A 16 27.76 36.40 -17.87
C ILE A 16 26.49 35.57 -17.76
N TYR A 17 26.56 34.45 -17.04
CA TYR A 17 25.42 33.60 -16.72
C TYR A 17 24.95 33.89 -15.29
N LYS A 18 23.64 34.07 -15.12
CA LYS A 18 23.01 34.13 -13.79
C LYS A 18 22.60 32.73 -13.39
N VAL A 19 23.18 32.21 -12.32
CA VAL A 19 22.87 30.88 -11.79
C VAL A 19 22.01 31.05 -10.54
N GLU A 20 20.92 30.30 -10.45
CA GLU A 20 20.06 30.24 -9.26
C GLU A 20 20.15 28.83 -8.66
N VAL A 21 20.45 28.76 -7.36
CA VAL A 21 20.57 27.51 -6.62
C VAL A 21 19.57 27.52 -5.47
N THR A 22 18.71 26.50 -5.43
CA THR A 22 17.70 26.35 -4.38
C THR A 22 18.04 25.13 -3.52
N THR A 23 18.16 25.32 -2.21
CA THR A 23 18.40 24.22 -1.27
C THR A 23 17.08 23.72 -0.69
N GLY A 24 16.91 22.40 -0.59
CA GLY A 24 15.68 21.79 -0.05
C GLY A 24 15.33 22.25 1.36
N GLN A 25 14.06 22.15 1.74
CA GLN A 25 13.57 22.54 3.07
C GLN A 25 13.60 21.41 4.12
N GLY A 26 14.08 20.23 3.77
CA GLY A 26 14.16 19.09 4.70
C GLY A 26 15.15 19.32 5.85
N LEU A 27 14.96 18.66 6.98
CA LEU A 27 15.94 18.70 8.06
C LEU A 27 17.29 18.16 7.55
N LEU A 28 18.38 18.87 7.85
CA LEU A 28 19.76 18.53 7.42
C LEU A 28 20.01 18.56 5.90
N THR A 29 19.21 19.28 5.11
CA THR A 29 19.46 19.46 3.66
C THR A 29 20.54 20.48 3.33
N GLY A 30 20.94 21.32 4.29
CA GLY A 30 22.02 22.28 4.08
C GLY A 30 23.41 21.64 4.14
N THR A 31 24.42 22.33 3.60
CA THR A 31 25.82 21.87 3.64
C THR A 31 26.79 23.00 4.01
N PHE A 32 27.92 22.64 4.62
CA PHE A 32 29.06 23.53 4.85
C PHE A 32 30.20 23.30 3.82
N ASP A 33 30.01 22.38 2.88
CA ASP A 33 31.00 22.05 1.86
C ASP A 33 31.13 23.15 0.81
N LEU A 34 32.29 23.21 0.15
CA LEU A 34 32.51 24.11 -0.98
C LEU A 34 31.79 23.57 -2.22
N ILE A 35 30.87 24.36 -2.79
CA ILE A 35 30.14 23.99 -4.00
C ILE A 35 30.76 24.70 -5.21
N SER A 36 30.92 23.96 -6.29
CA SER A 36 31.42 24.47 -7.57
C SER A 36 30.61 23.96 -8.74
N ILE A 37 30.48 24.77 -9.78
CA ILE A 37 29.78 24.44 -11.03
C ILE A 37 30.74 24.43 -12.22
N VAL A 38 30.47 23.55 -13.18
CA VAL A 38 31.06 23.53 -14.53
C VAL A 38 29.89 23.48 -15.51
N LEU A 39 29.91 24.36 -16.51
CA LEU A 39 28.89 24.43 -17.55
C LEU A 39 29.41 23.71 -18.80
N VAL A 40 28.66 22.70 -19.27
CA VAL A 40 29.01 21.88 -20.42
C VAL A 40 28.10 22.24 -21.59
N GLY A 41 28.69 22.70 -22.70
CA GLY A 41 27.99 23.04 -23.95
C GLY A 41 28.42 22.14 -25.11
N THR A 42 27.78 22.32 -26.27
CA THR A 42 28.06 21.51 -27.47
C THR A 42 29.49 21.61 -27.98
N ASN A 43 30.20 22.70 -27.63
CA ASN A 43 31.53 23.04 -28.16
C ASN A 43 32.62 23.07 -27.07
N GLY A 44 32.33 22.65 -25.84
CA GLY A 44 33.32 22.63 -24.75
C GLY A 44 32.72 22.81 -23.35
N GLU A 45 33.62 22.88 -22.36
CA GLU A 45 33.30 23.03 -20.94
C GLU A 45 33.87 24.34 -20.39
N SER A 46 33.17 24.94 -19.41
CA SER A 46 33.70 26.10 -18.70
C SER A 46 34.80 25.71 -17.69
N PRO A 47 35.64 26.67 -17.26
CA PRO A 47 36.39 26.51 -16.02
C PRO A 47 35.46 26.22 -14.83
N LYS A 48 35.99 25.53 -13.81
CA LYS A 48 35.29 25.28 -12.54
C LYS A 48 35.12 26.60 -11.77
N THR A 49 33.87 26.98 -11.48
CA THR A 49 33.55 28.18 -10.70
C THR A 49 33.00 27.79 -9.34
N TYR A 50 33.59 28.31 -8.27
CA TYR A 50 33.08 28.13 -6.91
C TYR A 50 31.93 29.11 -6.64
N LEU A 51 30.83 28.62 -6.08
CA LEU A 51 29.61 29.41 -5.83
C LEU A 51 29.66 30.24 -4.54
N ASN A 52 30.77 30.17 -3.81
CA ASN A 52 30.88 30.78 -2.49
C ASN A 52 31.06 32.29 -2.58
N GLN A 53 30.16 33.02 -1.91
CA GLN A 53 30.46 34.29 -1.26
C GLN A 53 30.55 34.04 0.25
N PHE A 54 31.40 34.77 0.97
CA PHE A 54 31.61 34.60 2.41
C PHE A 54 30.27 34.64 3.19
N GLY A 55 29.84 33.48 3.71
CA GLY A 55 28.64 33.34 4.56
C GLY A 55 27.64 32.32 4.01
N MET A 56 27.47 31.21 4.74
CA MET A 56 26.51 30.11 4.56
C MET A 56 25.65 30.10 3.26
N THR A 57 26.28 29.84 2.12
CA THR A 57 25.57 29.40 0.90
C THR A 57 25.03 27.99 1.11
N CYS A 58 23.79 27.72 0.68
CA CYS A 58 23.08 26.45 0.82
C CYS A 58 22.63 26.09 2.25
N CYS A 59 22.09 27.06 3.00
CA CYS A 59 21.27 26.78 4.18
C CYS A 59 19.96 26.06 3.81
N GLN A 60 19.39 25.30 4.74
CA GLN A 60 18.07 24.70 4.58
C GLN A 60 17.03 25.74 4.11
N GLY A 61 16.41 25.51 2.95
CA GLY A 61 15.41 26.39 2.36
C GLY A 61 15.93 27.69 1.73
N SER A 62 17.24 27.86 1.58
CA SER A 62 17.83 29.06 0.96
C SER A 62 17.69 29.10 -0.57
N LEU A 63 17.69 30.32 -1.11
CA LEU A 63 17.76 30.62 -2.54
C LEU A 63 18.98 31.52 -2.77
N ASP A 64 20.01 30.96 -3.41
CA ASP A 64 21.26 31.65 -3.69
C ASP A 64 21.30 32.04 -5.18
N ARG A 65 21.72 33.27 -5.49
CA ARG A 65 21.80 33.81 -6.87
C ARG A 65 23.19 34.32 -7.21
N PRO A 66 24.21 33.46 -7.33
CA PRO A 66 25.53 33.88 -7.75
C PRO A 66 25.56 34.31 -9.23
N ASP A 67 26.18 35.46 -9.50
CA ASP A 67 26.56 35.87 -10.85
C ASP A 67 27.83 35.10 -11.26
N VAL A 68 27.76 34.30 -12.33
CA VAL A 68 28.88 33.50 -12.84
C VAL A 68 29.35 34.10 -14.16
N GLY A 69 30.46 34.84 -14.13
CA GLY A 69 31.10 35.38 -15.33
C GLY A 69 31.91 34.30 -16.06
N LEU A 70 31.57 33.98 -17.31
CA LEU A 70 32.31 33.01 -18.13
C LEU A 70 33.14 33.70 -19.21
N GLN A 71 34.40 33.31 -19.31
CA GLN A 71 35.25 33.56 -20.46
C GLN A 71 35.22 32.29 -21.32
N LEU A 72 34.32 32.22 -22.28
CA LEU A 72 34.26 31.10 -23.22
C LEU A 72 35.33 31.31 -24.31
N PRO A 73 36.10 30.30 -24.72
CA PRO A 73 36.83 30.38 -25.97
C PRO A 73 35.81 30.51 -27.13
N GLU A 74 36.12 31.40 -28.07
CA GLU A 74 35.28 31.89 -29.18
C GLU A 74 34.30 30.87 -29.78
N PHE A 75 33.01 30.83 -29.41
CA PHE A 75 32.01 30.13 -30.25
C PHE A 75 30.61 30.74 -30.15
N PRO A 76 29.87 30.83 -31.29
CA PRO A 76 28.52 31.40 -31.33
C PRO A 76 27.50 30.42 -30.75
N VAL A 77 27.10 30.64 -29.50
CA VAL A 77 25.99 29.90 -28.88
C VAL A 77 24.70 30.65 -29.19
N LYS A 78 23.80 30.05 -29.98
CA LYS A 78 22.39 30.48 -30.00
C LYS A 78 21.84 30.29 -28.58
N PRO A 79 21.27 31.33 -27.94
CA PRO A 79 20.79 31.22 -26.57
C PRO A 79 19.63 30.22 -26.53
N VAL A 80 19.87 29.05 -25.96
CA VAL A 80 18.78 28.19 -25.47
C VAL A 80 18.24 28.88 -24.23
N LEU A 81 17.12 29.59 -24.42
CA LEU A 81 16.15 30.11 -23.45
C LEU A 81 16.67 30.43 -22.02
N PRO A 82 16.71 31.71 -21.60
CA PRO A 82 16.88 32.06 -20.20
C PRO A 82 15.64 31.59 -19.43
N GLY A 83 15.81 30.57 -18.58
CA GLY A 83 14.71 30.03 -17.76
C GLY A 83 14.58 28.51 -17.74
N ALA A 84 15.51 27.74 -18.32
CA ALA A 84 15.53 26.29 -18.14
C ALA A 84 15.86 25.94 -16.68
N ALA A 85 14.85 25.66 -15.87
CA ALA A 85 15.02 25.01 -14.59
C ALA A 85 15.62 23.61 -14.85
N LEU A 86 16.89 23.42 -14.48
CA LEU A 86 17.48 22.09 -14.39
C LEU A 86 17.06 21.51 -13.02
N PRO A 87 16.13 20.55 -12.96
CA PRO A 87 15.90 19.83 -11.71
C PRO A 87 17.21 19.14 -11.32
N ASP A 88 17.57 19.22 -10.03
CA ASP A 88 18.83 18.74 -9.42
C ASP A 88 19.53 17.65 -10.25
N LEU A 89 20.55 18.05 -11.01
CA LEU A 89 21.47 17.16 -11.72
C LEU A 89 22.73 16.89 -10.89
N LEU A 90 22.68 17.16 -9.58
CA LEU A 90 23.71 16.72 -8.66
C LEU A 90 23.77 15.19 -8.75
N HIS A 91 24.91 14.69 -9.23
CA HIS A 91 25.26 13.28 -9.08
C HIS A 91 24.94 12.87 -7.64
N HIS A 92 23.97 11.95 -7.48
CA HIS A 92 23.80 11.21 -6.24
C HIS A 92 25.09 10.39 -6.05
N ASN A 93 26.11 11.04 -5.49
CA ASN A 93 27.24 10.35 -4.90
C ASN A 93 26.71 9.35 -3.87
N GLU A 94 27.49 8.32 -3.62
CA GLU A 94 27.19 7.10 -2.85
C GLU A 94 26.70 7.30 -1.39
N SER A 95 26.32 8.52 -0.99
CA SER A 95 25.72 8.86 0.30
C SER A 95 24.27 8.41 0.45
N GLY A 96 23.58 8.00 -0.62
CA GLY A 96 22.24 7.39 -0.52
C GLY A 96 22.23 6.08 0.31
N TYR A 97 23.35 5.35 0.32
CA TYR A 97 23.50 4.12 1.11
C TYR A 97 23.93 4.39 2.55
N THR A 98 24.69 5.45 2.84
CA THR A 98 24.98 5.86 4.22
C THR A 98 23.77 6.54 4.89
N GLY A 99 22.89 7.17 4.11
CA GLY A 99 21.59 7.64 4.58
C GLY A 99 20.65 6.52 5.05
N LEU A 100 20.77 5.30 4.49
CA LEU A 100 20.05 4.12 4.98
C LEU A 100 20.57 3.67 6.36
N SER A 101 21.88 3.74 6.59
CA SER A 101 22.50 3.46 7.90
C SER A 101 22.10 4.51 8.94
N LEU A 102 22.23 5.80 8.62
CA LEU A 102 21.86 6.90 9.52
C LEU A 102 20.36 6.96 9.78
N ALA A 103 19.49 6.71 8.80
CA ALA A 103 18.04 6.60 9.03
C ALA A 103 17.70 5.37 9.90
N SER A 104 18.40 4.25 9.71
CA SER A 104 18.24 3.06 10.56
C SER A 104 18.71 3.28 12.00
N ASP A 105 19.78 4.05 12.20
CA ASP A 105 20.29 4.40 13.53
C ASP A 105 19.45 5.52 14.20
N TRP A 106 18.88 6.45 13.43
CA TRP A 106 17.88 7.40 13.93
C TRP A 106 16.57 6.72 14.32
N GLN A 107 16.09 5.71 13.57
CA GLN A 107 14.94 4.89 13.98
C GLN A 107 15.25 3.96 15.15
N ARG A 108 16.51 3.54 15.35
CA ARG A 108 16.93 2.87 16.60
C ARG A 108 16.88 3.82 17.80
N GLY A 109 17.20 5.10 17.61
CA GLY A 109 17.23 6.12 18.67
C GLY A 109 15.88 6.75 19.01
N LEU A 110 14.98 6.91 18.02
CA LEU A 110 13.63 7.46 18.15
C LEU A 110 12.61 6.47 17.61
N CYS A 111 12.45 5.33 18.28
CA CYS A 111 11.19 4.60 18.23
C CYS A 111 10.10 5.46 18.89
N PHE A 112 9.57 6.46 18.18
CA PHE A 112 8.21 6.90 18.42
C PHE A 112 7.33 5.71 18.06
N LEU A 113 7.08 4.85 19.05
CA LEU A 113 6.00 3.88 18.95
C LEU A 113 4.76 4.67 18.53
N PRO A 114 4.01 4.20 17.51
CA PRO A 114 2.72 4.81 17.19
C PRO A 114 1.93 5.00 18.49
N PRO A 115 1.21 6.11 18.67
CA PRO A 115 0.67 6.47 19.98
C PRO A 115 -0.16 5.35 20.65
N GLY A 116 -0.92 4.56 19.88
CA GLY A 116 -1.63 3.38 20.40
C GLY A 116 -0.73 2.24 20.87
N LEU A 117 0.41 2.01 20.21
CA LEU A 117 1.40 1.00 20.64
C LEU A 117 2.16 1.45 21.90
N PHE A 118 2.43 2.76 22.02
CA PHE A 118 2.96 3.34 23.25
C PHE A 118 1.98 3.16 24.42
N GLU A 119 0.69 3.46 24.22
CA GLU A 119 -0.36 3.26 25.22
C GLU A 119 -0.46 1.79 25.66
N ALA A 120 -0.54 0.85 24.70
CA ALA A 120 -0.60 -0.58 24.99
C ALA A 120 0.65 -1.06 25.76
N LYS A 121 1.83 -0.51 25.44
CA LYS A 121 3.07 -0.78 26.17
C LYS A 121 2.97 -0.30 27.61
N MET A 122 2.55 0.95 27.83
CA MET A 122 2.42 1.55 29.17
C MET A 122 1.38 0.83 30.04
N LYS A 123 0.30 0.31 29.44
CA LYS A 123 -0.71 -0.51 30.12
C LYS A 123 -0.26 -1.95 30.39
N GLY A 124 0.92 -2.35 29.93
CA GLY A 124 1.47 -3.69 30.14
C GLY A 124 0.88 -4.78 29.25
N PHE A 125 0.07 -4.42 28.24
CA PHE A 125 -0.57 -5.38 27.33
C PHE A 125 0.43 -6.09 26.41
N LEU A 126 1.59 -5.49 26.15
CA LEU A 126 2.60 -6.05 25.23
C LEU A 126 3.53 -7.11 25.86
N TYR A 127 3.48 -7.30 27.18
CA TYR A 127 4.50 -8.09 27.90
C TYR A 127 3.96 -9.29 28.67
N LYS A 128 2.64 -9.43 28.80
CA LYS A 128 2.04 -10.53 29.56
C LYS A 128 1.20 -11.41 28.64
N PRO A 129 1.47 -12.73 28.57
CA PRO A 129 0.54 -13.65 27.93
C PRO A 129 -0.68 -13.83 28.85
N TYR A 130 -1.82 -13.25 28.48
CA TYR A 130 -3.10 -13.46 29.14
C TYR A 130 -4.24 -13.49 28.11
N SER A 131 -5.35 -14.11 28.48
CA SER A 131 -6.60 -14.00 27.73
C SER A 131 -7.45 -12.89 28.34
N TRP A 132 -8.18 -12.15 27.52
CA TRP A 132 -9.19 -11.22 28.02
C TRP A 132 -10.27 -11.97 28.79
N GLU A 133 -10.66 -11.49 29.96
CA GLU A 133 -11.74 -12.09 30.75
C GLU A 133 -13.11 -11.86 30.09
N LYS A 134 -13.27 -10.69 29.44
CA LYS A 134 -14.49 -10.29 28.73
C LYS A 134 -14.13 -9.67 27.39
N LEU A 135 -14.98 -9.86 26.37
CA LEU A 135 -14.74 -9.28 25.03
C LEU A 135 -14.72 -7.76 25.07
N GLU A 136 -15.53 -7.15 25.94
CA GLU A 136 -15.60 -5.70 26.13
C GLU A 136 -14.26 -5.11 26.61
N ASP A 137 -13.44 -5.92 27.28
CA ASP A 137 -12.14 -5.48 27.79
C ASP A 137 -11.13 -5.22 26.67
N ILE A 138 -11.32 -5.78 25.47
CA ILE A 138 -10.47 -5.51 24.30
C ILE A 138 -10.49 -4.01 23.95
N ARG A 139 -11.60 -3.31 24.22
CA ARG A 139 -11.70 -1.86 24.01
C ARG A 139 -10.70 -1.06 24.85
N LYS A 140 -10.20 -1.61 25.96
CA LYS A 140 -9.19 -0.96 26.81
C LYS A 140 -7.86 -0.73 26.08
N ILE A 141 -7.61 -1.43 24.96
CA ILE A 141 -6.47 -1.18 24.07
C ILE A 141 -6.54 0.23 23.46
N PHE A 142 -7.74 0.71 23.13
CA PHE A 142 -7.99 1.94 22.36
C PHE A 142 -8.55 3.08 23.22
N TRP A 143 -8.18 3.16 24.51
CA TRP A 143 -8.82 4.08 25.45
C TRP A 143 -8.55 5.55 25.08
N PHE A 144 -7.29 5.92 24.80
CA PHE A 144 -6.96 7.29 24.40
C PHE A 144 -6.98 7.47 22.89
N TYR A 145 -6.67 6.42 22.13
CA TYR A 145 -6.65 6.46 20.66
C TYR A 145 -7.74 5.57 20.06
N HIS A 146 -8.93 6.14 19.89
CA HIS A 146 -10.01 5.57 19.09
C HIS A 146 -10.45 6.55 18.00
N THR A 147 -10.97 6.01 16.91
CA THR A 147 -11.55 6.78 15.81
C THR A 147 -13.07 6.56 15.78
N PRO A 148 -13.84 7.43 15.11
CA PRO A 148 -15.25 7.16 14.86
C PRO A 148 -15.50 5.79 14.22
N VAL A 149 -14.57 5.34 13.37
CA VAL A 149 -14.63 4.02 12.72
C VAL A 149 -14.42 2.89 13.74
N SER A 150 -13.42 2.96 14.62
CA SER A 150 -13.19 1.90 15.61
C SER A 150 -14.34 1.80 16.62
N GLU A 151 -14.93 2.93 16.99
CA GLU A 151 -16.13 2.96 17.85
C GLU A 151 -17.36 2.36 17.16
N PHE A 152 -17.54 2.64 15.86
CA PHE A 152 -18.59 2.03 15.07
C PHE A 152 -18.40 0.50 14.99
N VAL A 153 -17.19 0.04 14.69
CA VAL A 153 -16.86 -1.40 14.67
C VAL A 153 -17.19 -2.04 16.01
N PHE A 154 -16.77 -1.44 17.13
CA PHE A 154 -17.04 -2.00 18.46
C PHE A 154 -18.54 -2.16 18.75
N LYS A 155 -19.39 -1.27 18.24
CA LYS A 155 -20.84 -1.34 18.43
C LYS A 155 -21.53 -2.34 17.48
N HIS A 156 -20.98 -2.53 16.28
CA HIS A 156 -21.67 -3.21 15.18
C HIS A 156 -20.98 -4.51 14.71
N TRP A 157 -19.87 -4.94 15.32
CA TRP A 157 -19.12 -6.11 14.84
C TRP A 157 -19.91 -7.43 14.83
N LYS A 158 -20.98 -7.54 15.63
CA LYS A 158 -21.88 -8.70 15.63
C LYS A 158 -22.96 -8.63 14.55
N ASP A 159 -23.20 -7.47 13.94
CA ASP A 159 -24.28 -7.28 12.97
C ASP A 159 -23.92 -7.93 11.64
N ASP A 160 -24.83 -8.74 11.08
CA ASP A 160 -24.63 -9.42 9.80
C ASP A 160 -24.50 -8.45 8.62
N ALA A 161 -25.27 -7.37 8.65
CA ALA A 161 -25.17 -6.30 7.66
C ALA A 161 -23.79 -5.61 7.70
N PHE A 162 -23.24 -5.37 8.89
CA PHE A 162 -21.91 -4.79 9.02
C PHE A 162 -20.78 -5.78 8.67
N PHE A 163 -20.99 -7.07 8.95
CA PHE A 163 -20.09 -8.13 8.48
C PHE A 163 -20.00 -8.13 6.95
N GLY A 164 -21.14 -8.13 6.25
CA GLY A 164 -21.19 -8.09 4.80
C GLY A 164 -20.67 -6.78 4.20
N TYR A 165 -21.00 -5.64 4.82
CA TYR A 165 -20.52 -4.30 4.43
C TYR A 165 -18.99 -4.23 4.34
N GLN A 166 -18.27 -4.89 5.26
CA GLN A 166 -16.81 -4.86 5.29
C GLN A 166 -16.14 -5.54 4.07
N PHE A 167 -16.84 -6.42 3.34
CA PHE A 167 -16.32 -6.98 2.07
C PHE A 167 -16.37 -5.98 0.92
N LEU A 168 -17.16 -4.91 1.05
CA LEU A 168 -17.28 -3.86 0.05
C LEU A 168 -16.46 -2.62 0.41
N ASN A 169 -16.49 -2.26 1.69
CA ASN A 169 -16.05 -0.95 2.16
C ASN A 169 -15.17 -1.04 3.42
N GLY A 170 -14.68 -2.24 3.75
CA GLY A 170 -13.76 -2.47 4.85
C GLY A 170 -12.30 -2.44 4.40
N ILE A 171 -11.44 -3.14 5.16
CA ILE A 171 -9.99 -3.15 4.93
C ILE A 171 -9.57 -3.90 3.67
N ASN A 172 -10.36 -4.88 3.21
CA ASN A 172 -9.99 -5.78 2.12
C ASN A 172 -11.11 -5.91 1.07
N PRO A 173 -11.50 -4.80 0.41
CA PRO A 173 -12.66 -4.75 -0.46
C PRO A 173 -12.40 -5.36 -1.85
N ILE A 174 -11.61 -6.43 -1.95
CA ILE A 174 -11.15 -7.00 -3.23
C ILE A 174 -11.38 -8.52 -3.33
N LYS A 175 -12.05 -9.12 -2.34
CA LYS A 175 -12.22 -10.58 -2.25
C LYS A 175 -13.61 -11.10 -2.63
N ILE A 176 -14.63 -10.26 -2.52
CA ILE A 176 -15.99 -10.63 -2.94
C ILE A 176 -16.06 -10.77 -4.46
N GLN A 177 -16.70 -11.84 -4.92
CA GLN A 177 -16.94 -12.12 -6.34
C GLN A 177 -18.35 -12.67 -6.52
N LYS A 178 -18.94 -12.43 -7.69
CA LYS A 178 -20.26 -12.97 -8.07
C LYS A 178 -20.19 -14.50 -8.12
N CYS A 179 -21.20 -15.16 -7.57
CA CYS A 179 -21.32 -16.60 -7.55
C CYS A 179 -22.39 -17.01 -8.56
N THR A 180 -21.99 -17.64 -9.65
CA THR A 180 -22.93 -18.18 -10.65
C THR A 180 -23.44 -19.56 -10.25
N ASP A 181 -22.56 -20.34 -9.61
CA ASP A 181 -22.80 -21.70 -9.17
C ASP A 181 -22.12 -21.93 -7.82
N ILE A 182 -22.77 -22.72 -6.96
CA ILE A 182 -22.21 -23.09 -5.66
C ILE A 182 -21.08 -24.10 -5.86
N PRO A 183 -19.86 -23.87 -5.33
CA PRO A 183 -18.76 -24.81 -5.47
C PRO A 183 -19.07 -26.20 -4.88
N ASP A 184 -18.64 -27.27 -5.56
CA ASP A 184 -18.86 -28.66 -5.11
C ASP A 184 -18.36 -28.93 -3.68
N ASN A 185 -17.28 -28.26 -3.28
CA ASN A 185 -16.69 -28.38 -1.96
C ASN A 185 -17.38 -27.52 -0.88
N PHE A 186 -18.49 -26.86 -1.22
CA PHE A 186 -19.31 -26.07 -0.31
C PHE A 186 -20.80 -26.42 -0.50
N PRO A 187 -21.26 -27.57 0.01
CA PRO A 187 -22.57 -28.16 -0.31
C PRO A 187 -23.74 -27.44 0.41
N VAL A 188 -23.88 -26.14 0.19
CA VAL A 188 -25.02 -25.34 0.66
C VAL A 188 -26.27 -25.73 -0.10
N THR A 189 -27.34 -26.06 0.62
CA THR A 189 -28.62 -26.43 0.02
C THR A 189 -29.64 -25.31 0.14
N GLN A 190 -30.72 -25.39 -0.66
CA GLN A 190 -31.85 -24.48 -0.58
C GLN A 190 -32.44 -24.43 0.85
N GLU A 191 -32.57 -25.58 1.49
CA GLU A 191 -33.19 -25.72 2.81
C GLU A 191 -32.39 -24.99 3.89
N MET A 192 -31.05 -25.00 3.78
CA MET A 192 -30.16 -24.31 4.70
C MET A 192 -30.36 -22.80 4.67
N VAL A 193 -30.51 -22.20 3.49
CA VAL A 193 -30.54 -20.74 3.32
C VAL A 193 -31.94 -20.14 3.18
N ALA A 194 -32.97 -20.98 2.98
CA ALA A 194 -34.37 -20.56 2.87
C ALA A 194 -34.85 -19.66 4.03
N PRO A 195 -34.49 -19.91 5.32
CA PRO A 195 -34.89 -19.02 6.41
C PRO A 195 -34.37 -17.58 6.25
N THR A 196 -33.16 -17.42 5.72
CA THR A 196 -32.51 -16.10 5.54
C THR A 196 -32.94 -15.42 4.24
N LEU A 197 -33.16 -16.20 3.16
CA LEU A 197 -33.66 -15.69 1.88
C LEU A 197 -35.13 -15.27 1.95
N GLY A 198 -35.91 -15.93 2.82
CA GLY A 198 -37.35 -15.73 2.92
C GLY A 198 -38.14 -16.55 1.90
N ARG A 199 -39.47 -16.43 1.94
CA ARG A 199 -40.39 -17.28 1.15
C ARG A 199 -40.61 -16.80 -0.30
N SER A 200 -40.13 -15.61 -0.65
CA SER A 200 -40.39 -14.99 -1.95
C SER A 200 -39.42 -15.41 -3.05
N THR A 201 -38.40 -16.22 -2.71
CA THR A 201 -37.35 -16.61 -3.65
C THR A 201 -36.69 -17.92 -3.22
N THR A 202 -35.82 -18.43 -4.09
CA THR A 202 -34.96 -19.60 -3.86
C THR A 202 -33.50 -19.25 -4.16
N LEU A 203 -32.57 -20.03 -3.62
CA LEU A 203 -31.14 -19.94 -3.89
C LEU A 203 -30.86 -20.00 -5.40
N GLN A 204 -31.53 -20.90 -6.13
CA GLN A 204 -31.38 -21.01 -7.57
C GLN A 204 -31.89 -19.76 -8.32
N GLU A 205 -32.97 -19.15 -7.86
CA GLU A 205 -33.48 -17.90 -8.43
C GLU A 205 -32.54 -16.74 -8.15
N GLU A 206 -32.00 -16.62 -6.93
CA GLU A 206 -31.03 -15.57 -6.59
C GLU A 206 -29.68 -15.74 -7.31
N LEU A 207 -29.21 -16.99 -7.51
CA LEU A 207 -28.05 -17.27 -8.36
C LEU A 207 -28.29 -16.79 -9.80
N LYS A 208 -29.46 -17.09 -10.37
CA LYS A 208 -29.86 -16.63 -11.72
C LYS A 208 -30.00 -15.12 -11.81
N LYS A 209 -30.47 -14.46 -10.75
CA LYS A 209 -30.53 -12.98 -10.66
C LYS A 209 -29.15 -12.35 -10.51
N GLY A 210 -28.13 -13.11 -10.11
CA GLY A 210 -26.78 -12.60 -9.89
C GLY A 210 -26.64 -11.80 -8.59
N THR A 211 -27.48 -12.07 -7.59
CA THR A 211 -27.48 -11.42 -6.27
C THR A 211 -26.72 -12.22 -5.21
N ILE A 212 -26.24 -13.41 -5.55
CA ILE A 212 -25.42 -14.27 -4.70
C ILE A 212 -23.93 -14.05 -4.98
N TYR A 213 -23.16 -13.93 -3.91
CA TYR A 213 -21.72 -13.68 -3.94
C TYR A 213 -20.99 -14.68 -3.08
N LEU A 214 -19.73 -14.93 -3.41
CA LEU A 214 -18.85 -15.85 -2.68
C LEU A 214 -17.58 -15.11 -2.28
N VAL A 215 -17.12 -15.41 -1.07
CA VAL A 215 -15.74 -15.11 -0.66
C VAL A 215 -15.06 -16.42 -0.29
N ASN A 216 -13.99 -16.76 -1.02
CA ASN A 216 -13.29 -18.03 -0.89
C ASN A 216 -11.82 -17.81 -0.45
N TYR A 217 -11.45 -18.37 0.70
CA TYR A 217 -10.11 -18.29 1.28
C TYR A 217 -9.27 -19.54 1.05
N LYS A 218 -9.52 -20.30 -0.03
CA LYS A 218 -8.74 -21.49 -0.41
C LYS A 218 -7.23 -21.27 -0.39
N ILE A 219 -6.76 -20.06 -0.71
CA ILE A 219 -5.33 -19.73 -0.66
C ILE A 219 -4.68 -19.92 0.72
N LEU A 220 -5.48 -19.91 1.80
CA LEU A 220 -5.03 -20.15 3.18
C LEU A 220 -4.93 -21.63 3.55
N GLU A 221 -5.36 -22.54 2.69
CA GLU A 221 -5.18 -23.98 2.87
C GLU A 221 -3.69 -24.31 3.01
N ASP A 222 -3.33 -25.22 3.92
CA ASP A 222 -1.97 -25.67 4.20
C ASP A 222 -0.95 -24.57 4.56
N ILE A 223 -1.40 -23.40 5.01
CA ILE A 223 -0.50 -22.37 5.53
C ILE A 223 -0.04 -22.77 6.95
N PRO A 224 1.27 -22.92 7.19
CA PRO A 224 1.76 -23.33 8.51
C PRO A 224 1.51 -22.23 9.55
N THR A 225 1.14 -22.66 10.75
CA THR A 225 0.96 -21.81 11.92
C THR A 225 2.07 -22.01 12.94
N ILE A 226 2.14 -21.12 13.93
CA ILE A 226 3.21 -21.10 14.95
C ILE A 226 2.68 -21.42 16.35
N LEU A 227 3.61 -21.70 17.27
CA LEU A 227 3.37 -21.60 18.70
C LEU A 227 3.59 -20.15 19.13
N LEU A 228 2.54 -19.50 19.62
CA LEU A 228 2.64 -18.18 20.23
C LEU A 228 2.50 -18.33 21.74
N ASN A 229 3.50 -17.88 22.51
CA ASN A 229 3.52 -18.05 23.98
C ASN A 229 3.26 -19.51 24.40
N ASN A 230 3.91 -20.47 23.72
CA ASN A 230 3.74 -21.92 23.90
C ASN A 230 2.31 -22.45 23.63
N LYS A 231 1.47 -21.68 22.93
CA LYS A 231 0.11 -22.11 22.53
C LYS A 231 0.01 -22.21 21.02
N GLN A 232 -0.49 -23.35 20.54
CA GLN A 232 -0.74 -23.58 19.12
C GLN A 232 -1.74 -22.55 18.59
N GLN A 233 -1.35 -21.86 17.53
CA GLN A 233 -2.21 -20.94 16.80
C GLN A 233 -2.86 -21.66 15.62
N TYR A 234 -4.00 -21.15 15.16
CA TYR A 234 -4.79 -21.75 14.11
C TYR A 234 -5.29 -20.67 13.16
N ILE A 235 -5.50 -21.06 11.90
CA ILE A 235 -6.17 -20.28 10.87
C ILE A 235 -7.16 -21.21 10.16
N ALA A 236 -8.15 -20.62 9.50
CA ALA A 236 -9.12 -21.33 8.68
C ALA A 236 -8.93 -21.00 7.19
N ALA A 237 -9.54 -21.80 6.32
CA ALA A 237 -9.65 -21.51 4.89
C ALA A 237 -11.12 -21.50 4.47
N PRO A 238 -11.91 -20.52 4.94
CA PRO A 238 -13.36 -20.57 4.82
C PRO A 238 -13.89 -20.32 3.40
N LEU A 239 -15.13 -20.75 3.18
CA LEU A 239 -16.02 -20.26 2.14
C LEU A 239 -17.19 -19.53 2.80
N CYS A 240 -17.52 -18.33 2.32
CA CYS A 240 -18.63 -17.52 2.82
C CYS A 240 -19.56 -17.16 1.67
N LEU A 241 -20.80 -17.65 1.73
CA LEU A 241 -21.85 -17.31 0.78
C LEU A 241 -22.59 -16.06 1.27
N LEU A 242 -22.81 -15.09 0.39
CA LEU A 242 -23.48 -13.84 0.70
C LEU A 242 -24.60 -13.56 -0.31
N HIS A 243 -25.57 -12.76 0.12
CA HIS A 243 -26.69 -12.31 -0.70
C HIS A 243 -26.84 -10.80 -0.59
N GLN A 244 -26.91 -10.11 -1.72
CA GLN A 244 -27.25 -8.70 -1.77
C GLN A 244 -28.77 -8.53 -1.87
N LYS A 245 -29.37 -7.93 -0.84
CA LYS A 245 -30.78 -7.52 -0.86
C LYS A 245 -30.99 -6.36 -1.82
N ALA A 246 -32.25 -6.17 -2.24
CA ALA A 246 -32.66 -5.00 -3.02
C ALA A 246 -32.42 -3.65 -2.28
N SER A 247 -32.32 -3.67 -0.94
CA SER A 247 -31.89 -2.51 -0.13
C SER A 247 -30.41 -2.13 -0.34
N GLY A 248 -29.63 -2.98 -1.00
CA GLY A 248 -28.18 -2.87 -1.18
C GLY A 248 -27.36 -3.51 -0.06
N GLU A 249 -27.98 -3.92 1.05
CA GLU A 249 -27.30 -4.65 2.12
C GLU A 249 -26.80 -6.02 1.63
N VAL A 250 -25.55 -6.33 1.93
CA VAL A 250 -24.97 -7.66 1.71
C VAL A 250 -25.03 -8.42 3.02
N LEU A 251 -25.70 -9.57 3.01
CA LEU A 251 -25.85 -10.43 4.19
C LEU A 251 -25.18 -11.78 3.99
N PRO A 252 -24.45 -12.31 4.99
CA PRO A 252 -23.97 -13.68 4.98
C PRO A 252 -25.13 -14.68 5.05
N LEU A 253 -25.09 -15.71 4.21
CA LEU A 253 -26.06 -16.82 4.18
C LEU A 253 -25.52 -18.09 4.82
N ALA A 254 -24.24 -18.41 4.58
CA ALA A 254 -23.62 -19.64 5.01
C ALA A 254 -22.10 -19.48 5.12
N ILE A 255 -21.49 -20.17 6.08
CA ILE A 255 -20.03 -20.20 6.26
C ILE A 255 -19.59 -21.65 6.48
N GLN A 256 -18.64 -22.13 5.68
CA GLN A 256 -17.89 -23.36 5.95
C GLN A 256 -16.44 -22.98 6.26
N LEU A 257 -15.87 -23.46 7.36
CA LEU A 257 -14.53 -23.04 7.81
C LEU A 257 -13.34 -23.79 7.16
N SER A 258 -13.63 -24.86 6.42
CA SER A 258 -12.66 -25.66 5.68
C SER A 258 -13.01 -25.70 4.19
N GLN A 259 -12.02 -26.01 3.35
CA GLN A 259 -12.22 -26.34 1.94
C GLN A 259 -12.72 -27.78 1.75
N HIS A 260 -12.68 -28.62 2.79
CA HIS A 260 -13.12 -30.01 2.74
C HIS A 260 -14.42 -30.20 3.51
N PRO A 261 -15.55 -30.46 2.82
CA PRO A 261 -16.83 -30.67 3.48
C PRO A 261 -16.83 -32.00 4.25
N GLY A 262 -17.64 -32.08 5.30
CA GLY A 262 -17.84 -33.31 6.05
C GLY A 262 -18.33 -33.06 7.48
N PRO A 263 -18.55 -34.12 8.28
CA PRO A 263 -19.08 -33.98 9.64
C PRO A 263 -18.23 -33.13 10.58
N GLN A 264 -16.93 -33.00 10.30
CA GLN A 264 -15.98 -32.17 11.06
C GLN A 264 -15.84 -30.74 10.50
N SER A 265 -16.50 -30.43 9.39
CA SER A 265 -16.57 -29.08 8.82
C SER A 265 -18.03 -28.73 8.52
N PRO A 266 -18.83 -28.43 9.55
CA PRO A 266 -20.22 -28.04 9.35
C PRO A 266 -20.33 -26.73 8.58
N ILE A 267 -21.46 -26.57 7.91
CA ILE A 267 -21.89 -25.28 7.34
C ILE A 267 -22.66 -24.55 8.43
N PHE A 268 -22.11 -23.44 8.88
CA PHE A 268 -22.75 -22.56 9.86
C PHE A 268 -23.71 -21.60 9.15
N LEU A 269 -24.83 -21.32 9.80
CA LEU A 269 -25.92 -20.49 9.29
C LEU A 269 -26.28 -19.37 10.27
N PRO A 270 -26.84 -18.24 9.80
CA PRO A 270 -27.36 -17.17 10.67
C PRO A 270 -28.44 -17.65 11.65
N THR A 271 -29.09 -18.78 11.37
CA THR A 271 -30.10 -19.40 12.22
C THR A 271 -29.53 -20.28 13.35
N ASP A 272 -28.22 -20.54 13.33
CA ASP A 272 -27.56 -21.27 14.41
C ASP A 272 -27.51 -20.44 15.70
N GLU A 273 -27.12 -21.08 16.80
CA GLU A 273 -26.93 -20.38 18.08
C GLU A 273 -25.99 -19.17 17.92
N GLU A 274 -26.33 -18.08 18.60
CA GLU A 274 -25.68 -16.77 18.45
C GLU A 274 -24.14 -16.84 18.48
N TRP A 275 -23.58 -17.61 19.42
CA TRP A 275 -22.14 -17.73 19.57
C TRP A 275 -21.48 -18.67 18.56
N LEU A 276 -22.19 -19.66 18.02
CA LEU A 276 -21.70 -20.48 16.91
C LEU A 276 -21.57 -19.62 15.65
N TRP A 277 -22.62 -18.86 15.34
CA TRP A 277 -22.61 -17.96 14.18
C TRP A 277 -21.58 -16.82 14.34
N THR A 278 -21.50 -16.23 15.53
CA THR A 278 -20.49 -15.20 15.84
C THR A 278 -19.07 -15.76 15.68
N LEU A 279 -18.80 -16.98 16.14
CA LEU A 279 -17.49 -17.62 16.00
C LEU A 279 -17.16 -17.91 14.53
N ALA A 280 -18.10 -18.43 13.74
CA ALA A 280 -17.91 -18.67 12.31
C ALA A 280 -17.54 -17.39 11.56
N LYS A 281 -18.27 -16.29 11.79
CA LYS A 281 -17.93 -14.96 11.25
C LYS A 281 -16.56 -14.47 11.72
N THR A 282 -16.20 -14.70 12.98
CA THR A 282 -14.88 -14.31 13.52
C THR A 282 -13.74 -15.03 12.80
N TRP A 283 -13.89 -16.32 12.47
CA TRP A 283 -12.92 -17.06 11.67
C TRP A 283 -12.79 -16.55 10.24
N VAL A 284 -13.89 -16.11 9.63
CA VAL A 284 -13.84 -15.42 8.32
C VAL A 284 -13.09 -14.09 8.44
N ARG A 285 -13.32 -13.29 9.49
CA ARG A 285 -12.56 -12.04 9.72
C ARG A 285 -11.08 -12.30 10.03
N ASN A 286 -10.73 -13.40 10.69
CA ASN A 286 -9.34 -13.83 10.86
C ASN A 286 -8.69 -14.17 9.50
N SER A 287 -9.42 -14.87 8.63
CA SER A 287 -8.95 -15.22 7.28
C SER A 287 -8.78 -13.98 6.39
N GLU A 288 -9.71 -13.02 6.51
CA GLU A 288 -9.60 -11.70 5.91
C GLU A 288 -8.34 -10.98 6.35
N PHE A 289 -8.06 -10.94 7.65
CA PHE A 289 -6.86 -10.30 8.17
C PHE A 289 -5.58 -10.89 7.54
N HIS A 290 -5.49 -12.22 7.43
CA HIS A 290 -4.32 -12.86 6.82
C HIS A 290 -4.18 -12.52 5.32
N THR A 291 -5.26 -12.56 4.55
CA THR A 291 -5.19 -12.21 3.12
C THR A 291 -5.01 -10.72 2.88
N HIS A 292 -5.59 -9.85 3.72
CA HIS A 292 -5.37 -8.41 3.72
C HIS A 292 -3.89 -8.11 3.92
N GLU A 293 -3.32 -8.51 5.06
CA GLU A 293 -1.96 -8.10 5.43
C GLU A 293 -0.91 -8.63 4.46
N VAL A 294 -1.05 -9.89 4.01
CA VAL A 294 -0.02 -10.52 3.17
C VAL A 294 -0.22 -10.22 1.69
N ILE A 295 -1.46 -10.20 1.20
CA ILE A 295 -1.73 -10.11 -0.25
C ILE A 295 -2.09 -8.69 -0.65
N ALA A 296 -3.17 -8.13 -0.10
CA ALA A 296 -3.64 -6.80 -0.49
C ALA A 296 -2.64 -5.70 -0.10
N HIS A 297 -2.12 -5.79 1.12
CA HIS A 297 -1.25 -4.79 1.72
C HIS A 297 0.22 -5.04 1.35
N LEU A 298 0.82 -6.13 1.81
CA LEU A 298 2.24 -6.39 1.59
C LEU A 298 2.57 -6.67 0.11
N LEU A 299 1.97 -7.67 -0.52
CA LEU A 299 2.32 -8.02 -1.91
C LEU A 299 1.91 -6.91 -2.89
N ARG A 300 0.61 -6.61 -2.97
CA ARG A 300 0.05 -5.69 -3.98
C ARG A 300 0.34 -4.22 -3.68
N GLY A 301 0.32 -3.80 -2.41
CA GLY A 301 0.60 -2.41 -2.02
C GLY A 301 2.10 -2.10 -1.96
N HIS A 302 2.87 -2.91 -1.23
CA HIS A 302 4.27 -2.62 -0.95
C HIS A 302 5.26 -3.21 -1.97
N LEU A 303 5.21 -4.53 -2.20
CA LEU A 303 6.24 -5.20 -3.00
C LEU A 303 6.13 -4.87 -4.49
N MET A 304 4.90 -4.75 -5.03
CA MET A 304 4.71 -4.28 -6.40
C MET A 304 5.24 -2.85 -6.60
N SER A 305 4.99 -1.94 -5.66
CA SER A 305 5.54 -0.58 -5.72
C SER A 305 7.08 -0.57 -5.72
N GLU A 306 7.72 -1.44 -4.94
CA GLU A 306 9.18 -1.58 -4.92
C GLU A 306 9.73 -2.13 -6.24
N ILE A 307 9.05 -3.09 -6.89
CA ILE A 307 9.44 -3.60 -8.21
C ILE A 307 9.46 -2.44 -9.23
N PHE A 308 8.39 -1.63 -9.28
CA PHE A 308 8.35 -0.46 -10.17
C PHE A 308 9.40 0.59 -9.79
N SER A 309 9.70 0.74 -8.51
CA SER A 309 10.74 1.66 -8.02
C SER A 309 12.13 1.26 -8.52
N VAL A 310 12.51 0.00 -8.33
CA VAL A 310 13.81 -0.53 -8.73
C VAL A 310 13.96 -0.52 -10.25
N ALA A 311 12.91 -0.89 -10.99
CA ALA A 311 12.92 -0.81 -12.45
C ALA A 311 13.14 0.64 -12.92
N THR A 312 12.34 1.59 -12.44
CA THR A 312 12.42 3.01 -12.80
C THR A 312 13.81 3.58 -12.54
N LEU A 313 14.37 3.36 -11.34
CA LEU A 313 15.68 3.91 -10.94
C LEU A 313 16.85 3.29 -11.71
N ARG A 314 16.72 2.04 -12.19
CA ARG A 314 17.81 1.33 -12.86
C ARG A 314 17.80 1.47 -14.37
N THR A 315 16.64 1.74 -14.98
CA THR A 315 16.50 1.69 -16.43
C THR A 315 16.12 3.03 -17.07
N LEU A 316 15.57 3.98 -16.30
CA LEU A 316 15.15 5.28 -16.83
C LEU A 316 16.07 6.40 -16.32
N PRO A 317 16.77 7.15 -17.20
CA PRO A 317 17.57 8.28 -16.78
C PRO A 317 16.70 9.42 -16.25
N MET A 318 17.24 10.29 -15.40
CA MET A 318 16.48 11.38 -14.74
C MET A 318 15.84 12.39 -15.71
N CYS A 319 16.38 12.48 -16.94
CA CYS A 319 15.82 13.30 -18.01
C CYS A 319 14.61 12.65 -18.71
N HIS A 320 14.41 11.34 -18.56
CA HIS A 320 13.34 10.61 -19.24
C HIS A 320 11.96 11.05 -18.72
N PRO A 321 10.97 11.29 -19.61
CA PRO A 321 9.64 11.78 -19.19
C PRO A 321 8.94 10.81 -18.23
N VAL A 322 9.05 9.50 -18.47
CA VAL A 322 8.46 8.48 -17.57
C VAL A 322 9.14 8.47 -16.19
N TYR A 323 10.46 8.75 -16.10
CA TYR A 323 11.12 8.89 -14.79
C TYR A 323 10.52 10.06 -14.02
N LYS A 324 10.38 11.22 -14.67
CA LYS A 324 9.82 12.44 -14.05
C LYS A 324 8.38 12.24 -13.59
N LEU A 325 7.59 11.49 -14.38
CA LEU A 325 6.23 11.11 -14.03
C LEU A 325 6.18 10.19 -12.81
N LEU A 326 6.99 9.13 -12.78
CA LEU A 326 6.88 8.09 -11.76
C LEU A 326 7.56 8.43 -10.43
N ILE A 327 8.68 9.16 -10.45
CA ILE A 327 9.51 9.34 -9.24
C ILE A 327 8.77 9.90 -8.01
N PRO A 328 7.76 10.82 -8.14
CA PRO A 328 7.02 11.28 -6.98
C PRO A 328 6.15 10.18 -6.34
N HIS A 329 5.65 9.23 -7.13
CA HIS A 329 4.80 8.12 -6.69
C HIS A 329 5.57 6.96 -6.06
N LEU A 330 6.90 6.92 -6.26
CA LEU A 330 7.80 5.88 -5.78
C LEU A 330 8.59 6.32 -4.54
N ARG A 331 8.37 7.56 -4.09
CA ARG A 331 9.08 8.16 -2.96
C ARG A 331 8.87 7.33 -1.70
N TYR A 332 9.98 6.94 -1.07
CA TYR A 332 10.04 6.15 0.16
C TYR A 332 9.60 4.68 0.07
N SER A 333 9.11 4.17 -1.08
CA SER A 333 8.68 2.77 -1.22
C SER A 333 9.77 1.76 -0.86
N ILE A 334 10.99 1.94 -1.39
CA ILE A 334 12.13 1.06 -1.06
C ILE A 334 12.48 1.17 0.44
N HIS A 335 12.48 2.39 0.99
CA HIS A 335 12.85 2.63 2.38
C HIS A 335 11.90 1.92 3.35
N ILE A 336 10.59 2.11 3.20
CA ILE A 336 9.60 1.46 4.09
C ILE A 336 9.65 -0.08 3.96
N ASN A 337 9.90 -0.61 2.76
CA ASN A 337 10.01 -2.06 2.56
C ASN A 337 11.29 -2.64 3.18
N VAL A 338 12.40 -1.90 3.20
CA VAL A 338 13.59 -2.27 3.97
C VAL A 338 13.25 -2.36 5.46
N LEU A 339 12.55 -1.36 6.02
CA LEU A 339 12.14 -1.38 7.42
C LEU A 339 11.20 -2.54 7.74
N ALA A 340 10.26 -2.84 6.85
CA ALA A 340 9.39 -4.01 6.99
C ALA A 340 10.22 -5.30 7.04
N ARG A 341 11.19 -5.48 6.12
CA ARG A 341 12.10 -6.64 6.14
C ARG A 341 12.97 -6.71 7.38
N THR A 342 13.35 -5.58 7.97
CA THR A 342 14.20 -5.53 9.17
C THR A 342 13.44 -5.76 10.47
N PHE A 343 12.24 -5.21 10.61
CA PHE A 343 11.54 -5.15 11.91
C PHE A 343 10.18 -5.86 11.93
N LEU A 344 9.51 -5.99 10.78
CA LEU A 344 8.15 -6.52 10.70
C LEU A 344 8.12 -8.00 10.37
N ILE A 345 8.77 -8.39 9.26
CA ILE A 345 8.74 -9.75 8.70
C ILE A 345 10.07 -10.52 8.90
N SER A 346 11.00 -9.94 9.66
CA SER A 346 12.24 -10.59 10.09
C SER A 346 11.99 -11.66 11.15
N GLN A 347 13.03 -12.44 11.46
CA GLN A 347 12.98 -13.43 12.53
C GLN A 347 12.80 -12.70 13.86
N GLY A 348 11.77 -13.07 14.62
CA GLY A 348 11.42 -12.36 15.85
C GLY A 348 10.85 -10.96 15.62
N GLY A 349 10.47 -10.62 14.38
CA GLY A 349 9.69 -9.44 14.06
C GLY A 349 8.24 -9.55 14.55
N THR A 350 7.42 -8.54 14.26
CA THR A 350 6.01 -8.49 14.69
C THR A 350 5.20 -9.70 14.22
N PHE A 351 5.45 -10.21 13.00
CA PHE A 351 4.73 -11.38 12.49
C PHE A 351 4.92 -12.61 13.38
N ASP A 352 6.16 -12.88 13.82
CA ASP A 352 6.45 -14.01 14.72
C ASP A 352 5.90 -13.81 16.14
N LYS A 353 5.61 -12.57 16.53
CA LYS A 353 5.20 -12.19 17.90
C LYS A 353 3.70 -12.06 18.09
N ALA A 354 2.92 -11.92 17.03
CA ALA A 354 1.50 -11.59 17.15
C ALA A 354 0.58 -12.28 16.13
N ILE A 355 1.13 -12.93 15.10
CA ILE A 355 0.33 -13.41 13.96
C ILE A 355 0.37 -14.94 13.91
N ALA A 356 -0.80 -15.57 13.78
CA ALA A 356 -0.96 -17.03 13.85
C ALA A 356 -0.07 -17.81 12.86
N THR A 357 0.24 -17.22 11.70
CA THR A 357 1.07 -17.81 10.65
C THR A 357 2.57 -17.62 10.87
N GLY A 358 2.96 -16.65 11.71
CA GLY A 358 4.34 -16.17 11.81
C GLY A 358 4.94 -15.79 10.45
N ARG A 359 6.27 -15.71 10.40
CA ARG A 359 7.00 -15.45 9.16
C ARG A 359 6.95 -16.62 8.18
N ARG A 360 6.87 -17.86 8.67
CA ARG A 360 6.89 -19.06 7.83
C ARG A 360 5.61 -19.17 7.02
N GLY A 361 4.45 -19.03 7.67
CA GLY A 361 3.18 -19.01 6.98
C GLY A 361 3.01 -17.77 6.10
N LEU A 362 3.52 -16.60 6.51
CA LEU A 362 3.62 -15.43 5.62
C LEU A 362 4.37 -15.77 4.33
N ALA A 363 5.55 -16.39 4.42
CA ALA A 363 6.35 -16.70 3.24
C ALA A 363 5.67 -17.69 2.30
N VAL A 364 4.99 -18.71 2.85
CA VAL A 364 4.20 -19.68 2.05
C VAL A 364 3.01 -18.99 1.37
N LEU A 365 2.26 -18.17 2.11
CA LEU A 365 1.11 -17.43 1.58
C LEU A 365 1.55 -16.43 0.51
N LEU A 366 2.64 -15.70 0.75
CA LEU A 366 3.21 -14.75 -0.20
C LEU A 366 3.63 -15.44 -1.50
N ARG A 367 4.25 -16.63 -1.41
CA ARG A 367 4.59 -17.43 -2.59
C ARG A 367 3.35 -17.82 -3.38
N LYS A 368 2.36 -18.46 -2.72
CA LYS A 368 1.09 -18.84 -3.38
C LYS A 368 0.43 -17.63 -4.06
N ALA A 369 0.35 -16.50 -3.36
CA ALA A 369 -0.26 -15.29 -3.89
C ALA A 369 0.54 -14.64 -5.04
N THR A 370 1.85 -14.84 -5.09
CA THR A 370 2.69 -14.39 -6.20
C THR A 370 2.47 -15.26 -7.43
N ASP A 371 2.36 -16.57 -7.23
CA ASP A 371 2.06 -17.54 -8.32
C ASP A 371 0.69 -17.25 -8.95
N ASP A 372 -0.29 -16.82 -8.16
CA ASP A 372 -1.64 -16.45 -8.61
C ASP A 372 -1.77 -14.99 -9.12
N LEU A 373 -0.72 -14.17 -9.00
CA LEU A 373 -0.82 -12.74 -9.29
C LEU A 373 -0.86 -12.49 -10.80
N THR A 374 -1.89 -11.76 -11.25
CA THR A 374 -2.03 -11.34 -12.64
C THR A 374 -2.12 -9.83 -12.77
N TYR A 375 -1.80 -9.31 -13.95
CA TYR A 375 -1.92 -7.88 -14.22
C TYR A 375 -3.37 -7.38 -14.15
N THR A 376 -4.35 -8.22 -14.53
CA THR A 376 -5.78 -7.96 -14.35
C THR A 376 -6.12 -7.57 -12.91
N GLN A 377 -5.54 -8.25 -11.92
CA GLN A 377 -5.77 -7.94 -10.50
C GLN A 377 -5.14 -6.63 -10.02
N LEU A 378 -4.25 -6.03 -10.82
CA LEU A 378 -3.63 -4.73 -10.56
C LEU A 378 -4.34 -3.59 -11.32
N CYS A 379 -5.19 -3.94 -12.29
CA CYS A 379 -5.99 -3.01 -13.08
C CYS A 379 -7.41 -2.98 -12.53
N LEU A 380 -7.79 -1.88 -11.85
CA LEU A 380 -9.06 -1.84 -11.11
C LEU A 380 -10.31 -2.12 -11.97
N PRO A 381 -10.48 -1.54 -13.19
CA PRO A 381 -11.63 -1.88 -14.03
C PRO A 381 -11.69 -3.37 -14.36
N ASP A 382 -10.55 -3.94 -14.76
CA ASP A 382 -10.43 -5.34 -15.16
C ASP A 382 -10.69 -6.29 -13.97
N ASP A 383 -10.21 -5.97 -12.77
CA ASP A 383 -10.46 -6.74 -11.54
C ASP A 383 -11.95 -6.72 -11.14
N ILE A 384 -12.61 -5.56 -11.27
CA ILE A 384 -14.05 -5.42 -10.99
C ILE A 384 -14.90 -6.23 -11.97
N GLU A 385 -14.55 -6.20 -13.25
CA GLU A 385 -15.19 -7.01 -14.29
C GLU A 385 -14.94 -8.50 -14.06
N ALA A 386 -13.69 -8.91 -13.83
CA ALA A 386 -13.30 -10.30 -13.64
C ALA A 386 -14.00 -10.94 -12.41
N ARG A 387 -14.22 -10.17 -11.34
CA ARG A 387 -14.98 -10.62 -10.17
C ARG A 387 -16.50 -10.58 -10.37
N GLY A 388 -16.98 -9.96 -11.45
CA GLY A 388 -18.42 -9.84 -11.75
C GLY A 388 -19.16 -8.90 -10.80
N VAL A 389 -18.48 -7.93 -10.20
CA VAL A 389 -19.01 -7.07 -9.13
C VAL A 389 -19.32 -5.64 -9.59
N GLY A 390 -19.43 -5.43 -10.90
CA GLY A 390 -19.78 -4.13 -11.51
C GLY A 390 -21.15 -3.59 -11.08
N ASP A 391 -22.14 -4.47 -10.86
CA ASP A 391 -23.52 -4.07 -10.53
C ASP A 391 -23.81 -4.05 -9.03
N LEU A 392 -22.83 -4.38 -8.19
CA LEU A 392 -23.01 -4.53 -6.75
C LEU A 392 -23.35 -3.17 -6.11
N LEU A 393 -24.47 -3.07 -5.41
CA LEU A 393 -24.91 -1.80 -4.79
C LEU A 393 -24.04 -1.42 -3.58
N HIS A 394 -23.91 -0.12 -3.30
CA HIS A 394 -23.17 0.43 -2.16
C HIS A 394 -21.70 -0.02 -2.06
N TYR A 395 -21.06 -0.24 -3.21
CA TYR A 395 -19.66 -0.64 -3.30
C TYR A 395 -18.77 0.59 -3.54
N TYR A 396 -18.57 1.39 -2.49
CA TYR A 396 -17.92 2.69 -2.58
C TYR A 396 -16.44 2.60 -2.98
N TYR A 397 -15.73 1.54 -2.55
CA TYR A 397 -14.37 1.27 -3.03
C TYR A 397 -14.28 1.20 -4.56
N ARG A 398 -15.21 0.49 -5.21
CA ARG A 398 -15.30 0.42 -6.66
C ARG A 398 -15.59 1.80 -7.23
N ASP A 399 -16.65 2.43 -6.74
CA ASP A 399 -17.18 3.66 -7.34
C ASP A 399 -16.16 4.81 -7.29
N ASP A 400 -15.46 4.96 -6.16
CA ASP A 400 -14.45 6.00 -6.00
C ASP A 400 -13.12 5.59 -6.63
N GLY A 401 -12.75 4.32 -6.53
CA GLY A 401 -11.56 3.78 -7.17
C GLY A 401 -11.59 3.95 -8.69
N LEU A 402 -12.73 3.69 -9.35
CA LEU A 402 -12.87 3.85 -10.80
C LEU A 402 -12.77 5.31 -11.24
N LYS A 403 -13.28 6.26 -10.44
CA LYS A 403 -13.11 7.70 -10.72
C LYS A 403 -11.64 8.10 -10.63
N ILE A 404 -10.92 7.62 -9.60
CA ILE A 404 -9.48 7.88 -9.43
C ILE A 404 -8.69 7.25 -10.57
N TRP A 405 -9.03 6.02 -10.97
CA TRP A 405 -8.41 5.33 -12.09
C TRP A 405 -8.52 6.12 -13.39
N GLU A 406 -9.74 6.56 -13.74
CA GLU A 406 -9.95 7.36 -14.96
C GLU A 406 -9.25 8.72 -14.89
N ALA A 407 -9.15 9.33 -13.70
CA ALA A 407 -8.39 10.57 -13.52
C ALA A 407 -6.87 10.38 -13.70
N ILE A 408 -6.32 9.23 -13.30
CA ILE A 408 -4.88 8.90 -13.49
C ILE A 408 -4.59 8.49 -14.93
N LYS A 409 -5.53 7.83 -15.60
CA LYS A 409 -5.40 7.32 -16.97
C LYS A 409 -5.43 8.44 -18.02
N ARG A 410 -6.22 9.48 -17.78
CA ARG A 410 -6.38 10.64 -18.66
C ARG A 410 -5.11 11.47 -18.75
#